data_AF-A0A101HH02-F1
#
_entry.id   AF-A0A101HH02-F1
#
_cell.length_a   1.000
_cell.length_b   1.000
_cell.length_c   1.000
_cell.angle_alpha   90.00
_cell.angle_beta   90.00
_cell.angle_gamma   90.00
#
_symmetry.space_group_name_H-M   'P 1'
#
loop_
_entity.id
_entity.type
_entity.pdbx_description
1 polymer ?
#
loop_
_entity_poly.entity_id
_entity_poly.type
_entity_poly.pdbx_seq_one_letter_code
_entity_poly.pdbx_strand_id
1 'polypeptide(L)'
;MRNIAFLLFFVLTTMSVQSQEKPVLLFPGGAPGESVKMKQVDDLSGNKVAGCPVLRISNVSEPTLTFYPAPAELNSGVTIIVNPGGGYNILAYNLEGSEICKRFNSFGVNCVLVKYRVPRREGLEKHTAPLQDLQRAIAY
;
A
#
# COMPACT_ATOMS: atom_id res chain seq x y z
N MET A 1 46.06 -2.85 -44.86
CA MET A 1 44.97 -2.45 -43.94
C MET A 1 44.08 -3.66 -43.71
N ARG A 2 44.12 -4.29 -42.52
CA ARG A 2 43.26 -5.44 -42.22
C ARG A 2 42.80 -5.41 -40.77
N ASN A 3 41.59 -4.89 -40.63
CA ASN A 3 40.51 -5.24 -39.69
C ASN A 3 40.85 -5.38 -38.21
N ILE A 4 40.68 -4.22 -37.56
CA ILE A 4 40.24 -3.95 -36.19
C ILE A 4 39.52 -5.13 -35.51
N ALA A 5 40.11 -5.66 -34.44
CA ALA A 5 39.46 -6.53 -33.47
C ALA A 5 38.96 -5.67 -32.30
N PHE A 6 37.68 -5.26 -32.32
CA PHE A 6 37.01 -4.74 -31.13
C PHE A 6 36.23 -5.89 -30.48
N LEU A 7 36.80 -6.45 -29.41
CA LEU A 7 36.08 -7.32 -28.49
C LEU A 7 35.12 -6.44 -27.67
N LEU A 8 33.83 -6.44 -28.01
CA LEU A 8 32.78 -5.81 -27.21
C LEU A 8 32.39 -6.78 -26.08
N PHE A 9 32.81 -6.46 -24.86
CA PHE A 9 32.39 -7.13 -23.64
C PHE A 9 30.98 -6.66 -23.27
N PHE A 10 29.95 -7.44 -23.65
CA PHE A 10 28.56 -7.11 -23.37
C PHE A 10 28.18 -7.61 -21.96
N VAL A 11 28.30 -6.73 -20.95
CA VAL A 11 27.79 -7.00 -19.60
C VAL A 11 26.27 -6.85 -19.64
N LEU A 12 25.53 -7.96 -19.69
CA LEU A 12 24.09 -7.97 -19.43
C LEU A 12 23.86 -7.77 -17.93
N THR A 13 23.57 -6.53 -17.53
CA THR A 13 22.96 -6.25 -16.24
C THR A 13 21.48 -6.67 -16.30
N THR A 14 21.12 -7.73 -15.57
CA THR A 14 19.72 -8.12 -15.39
C THR A 14 19.02 -7.04 -14.57
N MET A 15 18.21 -6.20 -15.22
CA MET A 15 17.30 -5.30 -14.51
C MET A 15 16.18 -6.13 -13.91
N SER A 16 16.18 -6.30 -12.60
CA SER A 16 15.03 -6.82 -11.86
C SER A 16 13.91 -5.77 -11.93
N VAL A 17 12.96 -5.98 -12.85
CA VAL A 17 11.75 -5.16 -12.93
C VAL A 17 10.88 -5.50 -11.72
N GLN A 18 10.91 -4.65 -10.71
CA GLN A 18 10.01 -4.77 -9.57
C GLN A 18 8.69 -4.06 -9.92
N SER A 19 7.73 -4.81 -10.48
CA SER A 19 6.38 -4.31 -10.71
C SER A 19 5.68 -4.13 -9.35
N GLN A 20 5.50 -2.89 -8.90
CA GLN A 20 4.47 -2.62 -7.90
C GLN A 20 3.11 -2.80 -8.58
N GLU A 21 2.34 -3.79 -8.13
CA GLU A 21 0.98 -3.96 -8.62
C GLU A 21 0.16 -2.70 -8.36
N LYS A 22 -0.67 -2.32 -9.33
CA LYS A 22 -1.55 -1.16 -9.23
C LYS A 22 -2.56 -1.40 -8.11
N PRO A 23 -2.86 -0.39 -7.26
CA PRO A 23 -3.91 -0.52 -6.26
C PRO A 23 -5.23 -0.98 -6.89
N VAL A 24 -5.88 -1.95 -6.27
CA VAL A 24 -7.20 -2.43 -6.67
C VAL A 24 -8.26 -1.70 -5.86
N LEU A 25 -9.24 -1.13 -6.55
CA LEU A 25 -10.39 -0.47 -5.92
C LEU A 25 -11.33 -1.52 -5.32
N LEU A 26 -11.61 -1.45 -4.02
CA LEU A 26 -12.41 -2.45 -3.31
C LEU A 26 -13.89 -2.43 -3.72
N PHE A 27 -14.40 -1.25 -4.07
CA PHE A 27 -15.79 -1.03 -4.51
C PHE A 27 -15.83 -0.28 -5.85
N PRO A 28 -15.70 -0.98 -6.99
CA PRO A 28 -15.74 -0.36 -8.31
C PRO A 28 -17.05 0.39 -8.61
N GLY A 29 -18.16 -0.05 -8.01
CA GLY A 29 -19.48 0.61 -8.12
C GLY A 29 -19.73 1.73 -7.10
N GLY A 30 -18.74 2.10 -6.28
CA GLY A 30 -18.89 3.01 -5.16
C GLY A 30 -19.03 2.27 -3.82
N ALA A 31 -18.40 2.81 -2.78
CA ALA A 31 -18.39 2.17 -1.46
C ALA A 31 -19.75 2.35 -0.75
N PRO A 32 -20.24 1.33 0.00
CA PRO A 32 -21.51 1.41 0.70
C PRO A 32 -21.57 2.60 1.66
N GLY A 33 -22.66 3.37 1.59
CA GLY A 33 -22.86 4.54 2.45
C GLY A 33 -22.08 5.79 2.03
N GLU A 34 -21.35 5.77 0.91
CA GLU A 34 -20.70 6.95 0.35
C GLU A 34 -21.57 7.58 -0.76
N SER A 35 -21.96 8.84 -0.56
CA SER A 35 -22.65 9.65 -1.58
C SER A 35 -21.75 10.72 -2.19
N VAL A 36 -20.65 11.06 -1.53
CA VAL A 36 -19.75 12.16 -1.92
C VAL A 36 -18.31 11.65 -1.95
N LYS A 37 -17.64 11.85 -3.09
CA LYS A 37 -16.20 11.63 -3.18
C LYS A 37 -15.47 12.79 -2.51
N MET A 38 -14.74 12.48 -1.46
CA MET A 38 -13.84 13.43 -0.83
C MET A 38 -12.53 13.51 -1.62
N LYS A 39 -11.94 14.71 -1.67
CA LYS A 39 -10.60 14.89 -2.21
C LYS A 39 -9.58 14.37 -1.20
N GLN A 40 -8.90 13.29 -1.53
CA GLN A 40 -7.82 12.72 -0.72
C GLN A 40 -6.75 13.80 -0.45
N VAL A 41 -6.22 13.82 0.77
CA VAL A 41 -5.11 14.69 1.17
C VAL A 41 -3.97 13.83 1.68
N ASP A 42 -2.80 14.06 1.12
CA ASP A 42 -1.54 13.39 1.45
C ASP A 42 -0.62 14.40 2.13
N ASP A 43 -0.35 14.22 3.43
CA ASP A 43 0.42 15.16 4.23
C ASP A 43 1.71 14.53 4.80
N LEU A 44 2.85 15.14 4.51
CA LEU A 44 4.17 14.78 5.03
C LEU A 44 4.72 15.82 6.01
N SER A 45 4.01 16.93 6.23
CA SER A 45 4.47 18.09 7.01
C SER A 45 4.32 17.94 8.52
N GLY A 46 3.53 16.97 8.98
CA GLY A 46 3.33 16.71 10.40
C GLY A 46 4.59 16.18 11.12
N ASN A 47 4.42 15.91 12.42
CA ASN A 47 5.52 15.42 13.27
C ASN A 47 6.19 14.16 12.69
N LYS A 48 7.51 14.13 12.81
CA LYS A 48 8.34 12.97 12.47
C LYS A 48 8.30 11.93 13.59
N VAL A 49 8.50 10.67 13.23
CA VAL A 49 8.67 9.56 14.18
C VAL A 49 10.07 9.00 13.96
N ALA A 50 10.88 8.92 15.02
CA ALA A 50 12.29 8.52 14.94
C ALA A 50 13.10 9.31 13.88
N GLY A 51 12.77 10.58 13.66
CA GLY A 51 13.42 11.42 12.65
C GLY A 51 12.93 11.20 11.20
N CYS A 52 12.03 10.26 10.97
CA CYS A 52 11.45 9.96 9.66
C CYS A 52 10.09 10.66 9.46
N PRO A 53 9.81 11.21 8.25
CA PRO A 53 8.50 11.76 7.94
C PRO A 53 7.43 10.68 7.89
N VAL A 54 6.20 11.04 8.26
CA VAL A 54 5.03 10.14 8.20
C VAL A 54 4.04 10.70 7.19
N LEU A 55 3.75 9.92 6.15
CA LEU A 55 2.69 10.16 5.17
C LEU A 55 1.34 9.90 5.82
N ARG A 56 0.64 10.98 6.16
CA ARG A 56 -0.72 10.95 6.71
C ARG A 56 -1.70 11.15 5.57
N ILE A 57 -2.43 10.09 5.22
CA ILE A 57 -3.48 10.16 4.20
C ILE A 57 -4.82 10.38 4.90
N SER A 58 -5.60 11.36 4.45
CA SER A 58 -6.95 11.62 4.94
C SER A 58 -7.94 11.74 3.78
N ASN A 59 -9.23 11.86 4.09
CA ASN A 59 -10.30 12.03 3.10
C ASN A 59 -10.36 10.91 2.05
N VAL A 60 -10.08 9.68 2.48
CA VAL A 60 -10.21 8.49 1.64
C VAL A 60 -11.70 8.14 1.55
N SER A 61 -12.26 8.26 0.36
CA SER A 61 -13.64 7.84 0.02
C SER A 61 -13.67 6.61 -0.90
N GLU A 62 -12.58 6.36 -1.61
CA GLU A 62 -12.40 5.22 -2.52
C GLU A 62 -11.31 4.29 -1.97
N PRO A 63 -11.69 3.25 -1.19
CA PRO A 63 -10.72 2.43 -0.51
C PRO A 63 -10.09 1.42 -1.47
N THR A 64 -8.78 1.19 -1.31
CA THR A 64 -8.00 0.30 -2.19
C THR A 64 -7.25 -0.75 -1.39
N LEU A 65 -6.95 -1.87 -2.02
CA LEU A 65 -5.94 -2.81 -1.55
C LEU A 65 -4.73 -2.79 -2.50
N THR A 66 -3.53 -2.91 -1.96
CA THR A 66 -2.29 -3.03 -2.73
C THR A 66 -1.54 -4.28 -2.28
N PHE A 67 -1.17 -5.14 -3.21
CA PHE A 67 -0.39 -6.35 -2.91
C PHE A 67 1.11 -6.05 -2.92
N TYR A 68 1.78 -6.54 -1.89
CA TYR A 68 3.22 -6.48 -1.69
C TYR A 68 3.75 -7.92 -1.62
N PRO A 69 4.12 -8.54 -2.75
CA PRO A 69 4.66 -9.89 -2.75
C PRO A 69 6.03 -9.95 -2.08
N ALA A 70 6.27 -10.98 -1.26
CA ALA A 70 7.60 -11.33 -0.80
C ALA A 70 8.47 -11.79 -2.00
N PRO A 71 9.80 -11.57 -1.95
CA PRO A 71 10.71 -12.08 -2.97
C PRO A 71 10.50 -13.57 -3.21
N ALA A 72 10.50 -14.00 -4.48
CA ALA A 72 10.11 -15.37 -4.86
C ALA A 72 10.96 -16.43 -4.15
N GLU A 73 12.23 -16.15 -3.93
CA GLU A 73 13.22 -16.99 -3.25
C GLU A 73 13.00 -17.12 -1.74
N LEU A 74 12.25 -16.21 -1.12
CA LEU A 74 11.93 -16.23 0.32
C LEU A 74 10.45 -16.51 0.58
N ASN A 75 9.61 -16.58 -0.45
CA ASN A 75 8.17 -16.55 -0.30
C ASN A 75 7.64 -17.81 0.41
N SER A 76 7.17 -17.64 1.64
CA SER A 76 6.62 -18.70 2.49
C SER A 76 5.19 -19.12 2.12
N GLY A 77 4.53 -18.36 1.24
CA GLY A 77 3.10 -18.49 0.96
C GLY A 77 2.18 -17.85 2.01
N VAL A 78 2.71 -17.39 3.15
CA VAL A 78 1.92 -16.67 4.15
C VAL A 78 1.60 -15.26 3.65
N THR A 79 0.37 -14.81 3.88
CA THR A 79 -0.07 -13.45 3.58
C THR A 79 -0.70 -12.81 4.81
N ILE A 80 -0.31 -11.57 5.11
CA ILE A 80 -0.94 -10.74 6.15
C ILE A 80 -1.64 -9.53 5.52
N ILE A 81 -2.70 -9.07 6.18
CA ILE A 81 -3.37 -7.81 5.81
C ILE A 81 -2.93 -6.72 6.79
N VAL A 82 -2.46 -5.59 6.26
CA VAL A 82 -1.97 -4.45 7.02
C VAL A 82 -2.96 -3.30 6.89
N ASN A 83 -3.46 -2.82 8.02
CA ASN A 83 -4.36 -1.68 8.12
C ASN A 83 -3.64 -0.57 8.90
N PRO A 84 -3.19 0.53 8.25
CA PRO A 84 -2.51 1.62 8.93
C PRO A 84 -3.36 2.21 10.04
N GLY A 85 -2.76 2.66 11.14
CA GLY A 85 -3.47 3.37 12.21
C GLY A 85 -3.71 4.85 11.89
N GLY A 86 -4.00 5.63 12.93
CA GLY A 86 -4.50 7.02 12.82
C GLY A 86 -5.88 7.24 13.44
N GLY A 87 -6.36 6.27 14.24
CA GLY A 87 -7.59 6.40 15.05
C GLY A 87 -8.86 6.59 14.22
N TYR A 88 -8.86 6.07 12.99
CA TYR A 88 -9.91 6.26 11.96
C TYR A 88 -10.06 7.70 11.46
N ASN A 89 -9.15 8.63 11.76
CA ASN A 89 -9.20 9.99 11.23
C ASN A 89 -8.30 10.16 9.99
N ILE A 90 -7.16 9.49 10.01
CA ILE A 90 -6.15 9.47 8.95
C ILE A 90 -5.56 8.06 8.85
N LEU A 91 -4.71 7.83 7.85
CA LEU A 91 -3.86 6.66 7.71
C LEU A 91 -2.40 7.07 7.88
N ALA A 92 -1.69 6.50 8.85
CA ALA A 92 -0.22 6.62 8.97
C ALA A 92 0.46 5.71 7.92
N TYR A 93 0.29 6.07 6.64
CA TYR A 93 0.31 5.14 5.51
C TYR A 93 1.69 4.55 5.20
N ASN A 94 2.77 5.32 5.32
CA ASN A 94 4.10 4.76 5.13
C ASN A 94 4.53 3.93 6.35
N LEU A 95 4.58 4.56 7.52
CA LEU A 95 5.19 4.00 8.74
C LEU A 95 4.45 2.77 9.26
N GLU A 96 3.12 2.81 9.32
CA GLU A 96 2.27 1.72 9.83
C GLU A 96 1.67 0.86 8.70
N GLY A 97 2.03 1.18 7.44
CA GLY A 97 1.52 0.51 6.25
C GLY A 97 2.65 -0.04 5.38
N SER A 98 3.08 0.72 4.38
CA SER A 98 4.01 0.23 3.36
C SER A 98 5.38 -0.21 3.91
N GLU A 99 5.87 0.41 4.98
CA GLU A 99 7.13 0.03 5.63
C GLU A 99 6.99 -1.29 6.37
N ILE A 100 5.85 -1.50 7.04
CA ILE A 100 5.49 -2.79 7.64
C ILE A 100 5.43 -3.87 6.56
N CYS A 101 4.78 -3.59 5.43
CA CYS A 101 4.72 -4.54 4.31
C CYS A 101 6.12 -4.91 3.82
N LYS A 102 6.98 -3.93 3.54
CA LYS A 102 8.37 -4.17 3.12
C LYS A 102 9.17 -4.97 4.16
N ARG A 103 8.94 -4.72 5.45
CA ARG A 103 9.61 -5.45 6.54
C ARG A 103 9.19 -6.92 6.58
N PHE A 104 7.89 -7.22 6.47
CA PHE A 104 7.42 -8.60 6.44
C PHE A 104 7.82 -9.34 5.16
N ASN A 105 7.84 -8.66 4.01
CA ASN A 105 8.36 -9.22 2.76
C ASN A 105 9.83 -9.68 2.92
N SER A 106 10.66 -8.95 3.69
CA SER A 106 12.04 -9.36 3.97
C SER A 106 12.17 -10.64 4.79
N PHE A 107 11.08 -11.08 5.43
CA PHE A 107 10.97 -12.35 6.14
C PHE A 107 10.18 -13.42 5.37
N GLY A 108 9.91 -13.19 4.08
CA GLY A 108 9.19 -14.17 3.25
C GLY A 108 7.67 -14.15 3.39
N VAL A 109 7.09 -13.14 4.05
CA VAL A 109 5.65 -13.00 4.25
C VAL A 109 5.10 -11.98 3.25
N ASN A 110 4.07 -12.34 2.49
CA ASN A 110 3.38 -11.40 1.61
C ASN A 110 2.50 -10.45 2.42
N CYS A 111 2.27 -9.26 1.88
CA CYS A 111 1.39 -8.28 2.53
C CYS A 111 0.32 -7.75 1.57
N VAL A 112 -0.87 -7.51 2.11
CA VAL A 112 -1.93 -6.72 1.48
C VAL A 112 -2.12 -5.46 2.30
N LEU A 113 -1.81 -4.30 1.74
CA LEU A 113 -2.01 -3.01 2.40
C LEU A 113 -3.39 -2.45 2.06
N VAL A 114 -4.22 -2.19 3.07
CA VAL A 114 -5.55 -1.62 2.88
C VAL A 114 -5.51 -0.12 3.14
N LYS A 115 -5.81 0.68 2.11
CA LYS A 115 -6.11 2.11 2.21
C LYS A 115 -7.60 2.27 2.47
N TYR A 116 -8.02 2.14 3.73
CA TYR A 116 -9.44 2.19 4.10
C TYR A 116 -9.99 3.62 4.24
N ARG A 117 -11.31 3.75 4.24
CA ARG A 117 -12.03 5.03 4.32
C ARG A 117 -11.79 5.74 5.65
N VAL A 118 -11.37 7.00 5.54
CA VAL A 118 -11.17 7.96 6.63
C VAL A 118 -11.55 9.36 6.15
N PRO A 119 -11.92 10.31 7.03
CA PRO A 119 -12.10 10.15 8.47
C PRO A 119 -13.36 9.34 8.80
N ARG A 120 -13.48 8.86 10.03
CA ARG A 120 -14.72 8.27 10.54
C ARG A 120 -15.91 9.17 10.20
N ARG A 121 -17.02 8.57 9.77
CA ARG A 121 -18.22 9.30 9.37
C ARG A 121 -18.98 9.76 10.61
N GLU A 122 -19.53 10.97 10.56
CA GLU A 122 -20.37 11.50 11.63
C GLU A 122 -21.64 10.66 11.79
N GLY A 123 -22.10 10.48 13.02
CA GLY A 123 -23.32 9.71 13.31
C GLY A 123 -23.19 8.18 13.19
N LEU A 124 -22.01 7.65 12.85
CA LEU A 124 -21.73 6.22 12.78
C LEU A 124 -20.66 5.79 13.79
N GLU A 125 -20.65 4.50 14.13
CA GLU A 125 -19.55 3.92 14.90
C GLU A 125 -18.24 4.10 14.14
N LYS A 126 -17.16 4.42 14.88
CA LYS A 126 -15.87 4.85 14.30
C LYS A 126 -15.31 3.88 13.25
N HIS A 127 -15.61 2.60 13.42
CA HIS A 127 -15.11 1.50 12.60
C HIS A 127 -16.08 1.10 11.47
N THR A 128 -17.26 1.71 11.33
CA THR A 128 -18.30 1.24 10.39
C THR A 128 -17.80 1.11 8.95
N ALA A 129 -17.29 2.20 8.35
CA ALA A 129 -16.74 2.19 7.00
C ALA A 129 -15.41 1.40 6.90
N PRO A 130 -14.42 1.59 7.79
CA PRO A 130 -13.18 0.80 7.78
C PRO A 130 -13.38 -0.71 7.88
N LEU A 131 -14.34 -1.16 8.68
CA LEU A 131 -14.63 -2.58 8.86
C LEU A 131 -15.21 -3.19 7.58
N GLN A 132 -16.11 -2.49 6.89
CA GLN A 132 -16.63 -2.92 5.59
C GLN A 132 -15.51 -3.03 4.56
N ASP A 133 -14.58 -2.06 4.54
CA ASP A 133 -13.45 -2.06 3.61
C ASP A 133 -12.52 -3.27 3.88
N LEU A 134 -12.25 -3.56 5.16
CA LEU A 134 -11.46 -4.73 5.54
C LEU A 134 -12.19 -6.05 5.21
N GLN A 135 -13.49 -6.15 5.48
CA GLN A 135 -14.29 -7.32 5.12
C GLN A 135 -14.25 -7.57 3.60
N ARG A 136 -14.32 -6.50 2.80
CA ARG A 136 -14.20 -6.58 1.34
C ARG A 136 -12.80 -7.00 0.90
N ALA A 137 -11.75 -6.50 1.57
CA ALA A 137 -10.37 -6.87 1.27
C ALA A 137 -10.07 -8.34 1.58
N ILE A 138 -10.64 -8.90 2.67
CA ILE A 138 -10.51 -10.32 3.01
C ILE A 138 -11.20 -11.22 1.98
N ALA A 139 -12.29 -10.75 1.36
CA ALA A 139 -13.08 -11.50 0.40
C ALA A 139 -12.58 -11.40 -1.06
N TYR A 140 -11.47 -10.71 -1.30
CA TYR A 140 -10.86 -10.57 -2.62
C TYR A 140 -9.97 -11.78 -2.94
#